data_AF-A0A368GLE9-F1
#
_entry.id   AF-A0A368GLE9-F1
#
_cell.length_a   1.000
_cell.length_b   1.000
_cell.length_c   1.000
_cell.angle_alpha   90.00
_cell.angle_beta   90.00
_cell.angle_gamma   90.00
#
_symmetry.space_group_name_H-M   'P 1'
#
loop_
_entity.id
_entity.type
_entity.pdbx_description
1 polymer ?
#
loop_
_entity_poly.entity_id
_entity_poly.type
_entity_poly.pdbx_seq_one_letter_code
_entity_poly.pdbx_strand_id
1 'polypeptide(L)'
;MQALYLVVFFSLTYLAAADRDCRLECFNAAISYRNLKKEGVREAEIEKRVMDECEVFAKKLYYKCSKAVPLILKNDEIKKVIEAWNVEDASDKETEKKVKKHCFKACRNRREE
;
A
#
# COMPACT_ATOMS: atom_id res chain seq x y z
N MET A 1 7.59 -10.78 -39.04
CA MET A 1 6.82 -10.21 -37.91
C MET A 1 6.60 -11.27 -36.83
N GLN A 2 7.57 -11.48 -35.95
CA GLN A 2 7.43 -12.41 -34.80
C GLN A 2 8.09 -11.87 -33.51
N ALA A 3 8.96 -10.87 -33.61
CA ALA A 3 9.59 -10.23 -32.45
C ALA A 3 8.69 -9.22 -31.71
N LEU A 4 7.69 -8.64 -32.39
CA LEU A 4 6.83 -7.58 -31.81
C LEU A 4 5.81 -8.10 -30.79
N TYR A 5 5.41 -9.38 -30.86
CA TYR A 5 4.43 -9.94 -29.91
C TYR A 5 5.04 -10.27 -28.53
N LEU A 6 6.34 -10.59 -28.45
CA LEU A 6 6.98 -10.94 -27.18
C LEU A 6 7.23 -9.73 -26.27
N VAL A 7 7.55 -8.56 -26.85
CA VAL A 7 7.81 -7.33 -26.08
C VAL A 7 6.52 -6.79 -25.43
N VAL A 8 5.36 -6.99 -26.08
CA VAL A 8 4.06 -6.55 -25.55
C VAL A 8 3.61 -7.45 -24.38
N PHE A 9 3.87 -8.76 -24.44
CA PHE A 9 3.55 -9.67 -23.33
C PHE A 9 4.44 -9.42 -22.10
N PHE A 10 5.75 -9.18 -22.30
CA PHE A 10 6.67 -8.89 -21.19
C PHE A 10 6.39 -7.55 -20.50
N SER A 11 5.96 -6.53 -21.25
CA SER A 11 5.61 -5.23 -20.67
C SER A 11 4.28 -5.28 -19.89
N LEU A 12 3.29 -6.05 -20.36
CA LEU A 12 2.01 -6.23 -19.67
C LEU A 12 2.12 -7.02 -18.37
N THR A 13 2.97 -8.05 -18.30
CA THR A 13 3.21 -8.79 -17.06
C THR A 13 3.98 -7.94 -16.04
N TYR A 14 4.93 -7.11 -16.50
CA TYR A 14 5.64 -6.17 -15.64
C TYR A 14 4.71 -5.09 -15.06
N LEU A 15 3.78 -4.56 -15.87
CA LEU A 15 2.72 -3.64 -15.42
C LEU A 15 1.79 -4.30 -14.39
N ALA A 16 1.36 -5.54 -14.62
CA ALA A 16 0.51 -6.27 -13.68
C ALA A 16 1.24 -6.65 -12.37
N ALA A 17 2.54 -6.92 -12.44
CA ALA A 17 3.40 -7.16 -11.28
C ALA A 17 3.60 -5.87 -10.47
N ALA A 18 3.89 -4.75 -11.13
CA ALA A 18 4.01 -3.44 -10.47
C ALA A 18 2.71 -3.03 -9.75
N ASP A 19 1.55 -3.34 -10.34
CA ASP A 19 0.24 -3.11 -9.72
C ASP A 19 0.02 -3.98 -8.47
N ARG A 20 0.47 -5.24 -8.50
CA ARG A 20 0.38 -6.16 -7.36
C ARG A 20 1.26 -5.68 -6.22
N ASP A 21 2.46 -5.23 -6.54
CA ASP A 21 3.44 -4.75 -5.57
C ASP A 21 2.95 -3.46 -4.90
N CYS A 22 2.46 -2.47 -5.66
CA CYS A 22 1.90 -1.23 -5.10
C CYS A 22 0.78 -1.47 -4.09
N ARG A 23 -0.16 -2.37 -4.42
CA ARG A 23 -1.32 -2.66 -3.56
C ARG A 23 -0.89 -3.30 -2.24
N LEU A 24 0.11 -4.19 -2.32
CA LEU A 24 0.64 -4.90 -1.16
C LEU A 24 1.45 -3.95 -0.27
N GLU A 25 2.30 -3.11 -0.85
CA GLU A 25 3.03 -2.07 -0.11
C GLU A 25 2.10 -1.07 0.58
N CYS A 26 1.08 -0.59 -0.14
CA CYS A 26 0.08 0.31 0.42
C CYS A 26 -0.65 -0.32 1.61
N PHE A 27 -1.04 -1.60 1.48
CA PHE A 27 -1.75 -2.31 2.53
C PHE A 27 -0.86 -2.57 3.76
N ASN A 28 0.41 -2.90 3.56
CA ASN A 28 1.36 -3.06 4.66
C ASN A 28 1.68 -1.73 5.34
N ALA A 29 1.82 -0.64 4.59
CA ALA A 29 1.95 0.70 5.16
C ALA A 29 0.75 1.05 6.05
N ALA A 30 -0.47 0.68 5.64
CA ALA A 30 -1.67 0.85 6.48
C ALA A 30 -1.62 0.02 7.77
N ILE A 31 -1.16 -1.23 7.70
CA ILE A 31 -0.98 -2.09 8.89
C ILE A 31 0.07 -1.51 9.84
N SER A 32 1.22 -1.07 9.29
CA SER A 32 2.28 -0.41 10.04
C SER A 32 1.77 0.83 10.75
N TYR A 33 1.13 1.75 10.01
CA TYR A 33 0.52 2.97 10.56
C TYR A 33 -0.42 2.68 11.73
N ARG A 34 -1.32 1.71 11.56
CA ARG A 34 -2.25 1.29 12.60
C ARG A 34 -1.52 0.81 13.86
N ASN A 35 -0.53 -0.06 13.71
CA ASN A 35 0.20 -0.64 14.83
C ASN A 35 0.95 0.46 15.60
N LEU A 36 1.62 1.37 14.88
CA LEU A 36 2.32 2.51 15.46
C LEU A 36 1.39 3.44 16.23
N LYS A 37 0.18 3.69 15.71
CA LYS A 37 -0.86 4.43 16.41
C LYS A 37 -1.29 3.75 17.70
N LYS A 38 -1.48 2.43 17.68
CA LYS A 38 -1.82 1.64 18.88
C LYS A 38 -0.70 1.62 19.91
N GLU A 39 0.56 1.63 19.47
CA GLU A 39 1.75 1.77 20.32
C GLU A 39 1.91 3.17 20.94
N GLY A 40 1.07 4.14 20.58
CA GLY A 40 1.15 5.51 21.09
C GLY A 40 2.31 6.32 20.52
N VAL A 41 2.85 5.92 19.35
CA VAL A 41 3.91 6.65 18.66
C VAL A 41 3.39 8.03 18.24
N ARG A 42 4.23 9.06 18.40
CA ARG A 42 3.86 10.43 18.05
C ARG A 42 3.71 10.57 16.53
N GLU A 43 2.74 11.35 16.07
CA GLU A 43 2.47 11.56 14.64
C GLU A 43 3.72 11.91 13.82
N ALA A 44 4.56 12.79 14.37
CA ALA A 44 5.81 13.22 13.72
C ALA A 44 6.82 12.08 13.48
N GLU A 45 6.73 10.98 14.23
CA GLU A 45 7.62 9.82 14.10
C GLU A 45 6.99 8.70 13.26
N ILE A 46 5.65 8.69 13.12
CA ILE A 46 4.92 7.66 12.39
C ILE A 46 5.33 7.64 10.92
N GLU A 47 5.40 8.80 10.25
CA GLU A 47 5.75 8.84 8.82
C GLU A 47 7.10 8.18 8.54
N LYS A 48 8.10 8.49 9.36
CA LYS A 48 9.43 7.91 9.23
C LYS A 48 9.40 6.39 9.46
N ARG A 49 8.73 5.92 10.52
CA ARG A 49 8.66 4.49 10.85
C ARG A 49 7.88 3.69 9.81
N VAL A 50 6.76 4.21 9.32
CA VAL A 50 5.99 3.57 8.23
C VAL A 50 6.84 3.47 6.97
N MET A 51 7.61 4.51 6.65
CA MET A 51 8.53 4.49 5.51
C MET A 51 9.64 3.43 5.69
N ASP A 52 10.30 3.40 6.85
CA ASP A 52 11.37 2.45 7.14
C ASP A 52 10.86 1.00 7.12
N GLU A 53 9.71 0.72 7.74
CA GLU A 53 9.08 -0.61 7.73
C GLU A 53 8.64 -1.03 6.33
N CYS A 54 8.09 -0.10 5.55
CA CYS A 54 7.78 -0.33 4.15
C CYS A 54 9.06 -0.67 3.38
N GLU A 55 10.15 0.09 3.49
CA GLU A 55 11.40 -0.19 2.74
C GLU A 55 12.00 -1.55 3.11
N VAL A 56 11.87 -1.98 4.37
CA VAL A 56 12.25 -3.35 4.79
C VAL A 56 11.37 -4.41 4.14
N PHE A 57 10.07 -4.17 4.05
CA PHE A 57 9.12 -5.07 3.40
C PHE A 57 9.33 -5.09 1.87
N ALA A 58 9.52 -3.93 1.25
CA ALA A 58 9.74 -3.71 -0.16
C ALA A 58 11.05 -4.28 -0.68
N LYS A 59 12.05 -4.58 0.16
CA LYS A 59 13.18 -5.44 -0.27
C LYS A 59 12.73 -6.78 -0.85
N LYS A 60 11.52 -7.24 -0.50
CA LYS A 60 10.91 -8.46 -1.02
C LYS A 60 10.02 -8.22 -2.25
N LEU A 61 9.75 -6.96 -2.62
CA LEU A 61 8.93 -6.54 -3.78
C LEU A 61 9.72 -5.52 -4.64
N TYR A 62 9.12 -4.95 -5.70
CA TYR A 62 9.81 -3.98 -6.56
C TYR A 62 9.25 -2.56 -6.50
N TYR A 63 8.15 -2.31 -5.78
CA TYR A 63 7.50 -1.00 -5.74
C TYR A 63 8.09 -0.06 -4.68
N LYS A 64 8.33 1.19 -5.05
CA LYS A 64 8.93 2.19 -4.15
C LYS A 64 7.97 2.61 -3.04
N CYS A 65 8.40 2.48 -1.79
CA CYS A 65 7.63 2.91 -0.63
C CYS A 65 7.34 4.41 -0.59
N SER A 66 8.25 5.23 -1.13
CA SER A 66 8.03 6.66 -1.35
C SER A 66 6.80 6.98 -2.21
N LYS A 67 6.27 6.01 -2.98
CA LYS A 67 4.99 6.15 -3.70
C LYS A 67 3.82 5.51 -2.96
N ALA A 68 4.03 4.38 -2.29
CA ALA A 68 2.97 3.64 -1.60
C ALA A 68 2.55 4.27 -0.26
N VAL A 69 3.51 4.65 0.58
CA VAL A 69 3.28 5.21 1.92
C VAL A 69 2.41 6.48 1.87
N PRO A 70 2.64 7.44 0.95
CA PRO A 70 1.77 8.60 0.82
C PRO A 70 0.31 8.29 0.49
N LEU A 71 0.00 7.13 -0.12
CA LEU A 71 -1.38 6.75 -0.44
C LEU A 71 -2.24 6.62 0.82
N ILE A 72 -1.61 6.34 1.95
CA ILE A 72 -2.25 6.27 3.26
C ILE A 72 -2.02 7.56 4.03
N LEU A 73 -0.75 7.98 4.21
CA LEU A 73 -0.43 9.05 5.15
C LEU A 73 -0.96 10.44 4.73
N LYS A 74 -1.10 10.69 3.42
CA LYS A 74 -1.62 11.95 2.89
C LYS A 74 -3.13 11.93 2.65
N ASN A 75 -3.83 10.90 3.10
CA ASN A 75 -5.28 10.80 2.97
C ASN A 75 -5.90 10.68 4.38
N ASP A 76 -6.47 11.77 4.87
CA ASP A 76 -7.02 11.82 6.24
C ASP A 76 -8.24 10.92 6.41
N GLU A 77 -9.02 10.70 5.35
CA GLU A 77 -10.19 9.82 5.40
C GLU A 77 -9.76 8.37 5.62
N ILE A 78 -8.78 7.88 4.87
CA ILE A 78 -8.30 6.50 5.03
C ILE A 78 -7.55 6.32 6.35
N LYS A 79 -6.83 7.34 6.85
CA LYS A 79 -6.21 7.29 8.18
C LYS A 79 -7.25 7.04 9.27
N LYS A 80 -8.37 7.75 9.26
CA LYS A 80 -9.48 7.52 10.21
C LYS A 80 -10.05 6.10 10.10
N VAL A 81 -10.21 5.59 8.88
CA VAL A 81 -10.66 4.20 8.66
C VAL A 81 -9.67 3.20 9.25
N ILE A 82 -8.36 3.43 9.08
CA ILE A 82 -7.31 2.55 9.60
C ILE A 82 -7.20 2.63 11.12
N GLU A 83 -7.36 3.81 11.71
CA GLU A 83 -7.36 4.01 13.17
C GLU A 83 -8.54 3.31 13.84
N ALA A 84 -9.69 3.25 13.17
CA ALA A 84 -10.86 2.50 13.62
C ALA A 84 -10.70 0.98 13.48
N TRP A 85 -9.64 0.50 12.82
CA TRP A 85 -9.46 -0.93 12.54
C TRP A 85 -9.12 -1.72 13.81
N ASN A 86 -10.11 -2.44 14.32
CA ASN A 86 -9.96 -3.25 15.53
C ASN A 86 -9.63 -4.72 15.19
N VAL A 87 -8.36 -5.10 15.32
CA VAL A 87 -7.89 -6.47 15.04
C VAL A 87 -8.07 -7.46 16.19
N GLU A 88 -8.46 -7.00 17.39
CA GLU A 88 -8.90 -7.94 18.44
C GLU A 88 -10.24 -8.60 18.06
N ASP A 89 -10.98 -7.94 17.17
CA ASP A 89 -12.12 -8.53 16.51
C ASP A 89 -11.66 -9.24 15.23
N ALA A 90 -11.64 -10.58 15.27
CA ALA A 90 -11.33 -11.43 14.11
C ALA A 90 -12.27 -11.17 12.89
N SER A 91 -13.30 -10.34 13.08
CA SER A 91 -14.37 -10.06 12.13
C SER A 91 -14.34 -8.66 11.51
N ASP A 92 -13.35 -7.79 11.79
CA ASP A 92 -13.27 -6.46 11.14
C ASP A 92 -12.76 -6.52 9.69
N LYS A 93 -13.36 -7.44 8.94
CA LYS A 93 -13.22 -7.67 7.51
C LYS A 93 -13.76 -6.49 6.72
N GLU A 94 -14.68 -5.71 7.29
CA GLU A 94 -15.21 -4.53 6.61
C GLU A 94 -14.17 -3.42 6.51
N THR A 95 -13.49 -3.10 7.61
CA THR A 95 -12.41 -2.10 7.60
C THR A 95 -11.24 -2.57 6.76
N GLU A 96 -10.83 -3.84 6.90
CA GLU A 96 -9.79 -4.43 6.04
C GLU A 96 -10.14 -4.30 4.55
N LYS A 97 -11.40 -4.60 4.18
CA LYS A 97 -11.89 -4.51 2.80
C LYS A 97 -11.91 -3.06 2.30
N LYS A 98 -12.26 -2.09 3.15
CA LYS A 98 -12.19 -0.65 2.81
C LYS A 98 -10.75 -0.23 2.51
N VAL A 99 -9.80 -0.60 3.36
CA VAL A 99 -8.37 -0.31 3.16
C VAL A 99 -7.83 -0.96 1.89
N LYS A 100 -8.11 -2.25 1.67
CA LYS A 100 -7.72 -2.95 0.43
C LYS A 100 -8.32 -2.31 -0.82
N LYS A 101 -9.60 -1.90 -0.77
CA LYS A 101 -10.28 -1.22 -1.89
C LYS A 101 -9.65 0.15 -2.17
N HIS A 102 -9.28 0.89 -1.13
CA HIS A 102 -8.55 2.15 -1.29
C HIS A 102 -7.21 1.93 -1.99
N CYS A 103 -6.37 1.03 -1.48
CA CYS A 103 -5.07 0.72 -2.09
C CYS A 103 -5.22 0.26 -3.55
N PHE A 104 -6.23 -0.55 -3.85
CA PHE A 104 -6.53 -0.96 -5.22
C PHE A 104 -6.81 0.23 -6.15
N LYS A 105 -7.69 1.15 -5.73
CA LYS A 105 -8.05 2.33 -6.52
C LYS A 105 -6.87 3.29 -6.66
N ALA A 106 -6.18 3.59 -5.56
CA ALA A 106 -5.08 4.53 -5.52
C ALA A 106 -3.90 4.08 -6.40
N CYS A 107 -3.57 2.77 -6.39
CA CYS A 107 -2.55 2.22 -7.28
C CYS A 107 -3.00 2.22 -8.76
N ARG A 108 -4.29 1.99 -9.04
CA ARG A 108 -4.82 1.99 -10.42
C ARG A 108 -4.84 3.39 -11.03
N ASN A 109 -5.18 4.43 -10.26
CA ASN A 109 -5.22 5.81 -10.75
C ASN A 109 -3.82 6.37 -11.10
N ARG A 110 -2.76 5.90 -10.43
CA ARG A 110 -1.37 6.27 -10.76
C ARG A 110 -0.86 5.65 -12.07
N ARG A 111 -1.64 4.81 -12.74
CA ARG A 111 -1.30 4.32 -14.09
C ARG A 111 -1.50 5.39 -15.17
N GLU A 112 -2.21 6.47 -14.84
CA GLU A 112 -2.55 7.58 -15.73
C GLU A 112 -1.63 8.80 -15.54
N GLU A 113 -0.72 8.77 -14.56
CA GLU A 113 0.34 9.75 -14.32
C GLU A 113 1.71 9.24 -14.80
#